data_AF-A0A2D4ZTF7-F1
#
_entry.id   AF-A0A2D4ZTF7-F1
#
_cell.length_a   1.000
_cell.length_b   1.000
_cell.length_c   1.000
_cell.angle_alpha   90.00
_cell.angle_beta   90.00
_cell.angle_gamma   90.00
#
_symmetry.space_group_name_H-M   'P 1'
#
loop_
_entity.id
_entity.type
_entity.pdbx_description
1 polymer ?
#
loop_
_entity_poly.entity_id
_entity_poly.type
_entity_poly.pdbx_seq_one_letter_code
_entity_poly.pdbx_strand_id
1 'polypeptide(L)'
;MVIIENLLRFVPWILLGLWSIYSFHLILQNSIKRSKESYHIIQHIPATFVTLGVLGTFAGVTLGLLKFNLSPDQISSSIEGLLDGLKNAFNTSLYGLFFSVITGIIIRIQYSNKLLVDPEVEKQQELLTELKQSIEDFGKNLAQYNSEAIMSSLKKVIEDFNDTFSELIGELVTENFEELTSSIDQLIQWQAEYKDGVNKVLGSNEALNQRTNDLLKSYNHIHSNMERLSDSSTQLRGALMSLKDSIEDESSLSGLITQLELSTKNLVEISEDASVFKNEIERMSNKLIDTQQEVQGWLSKENGVLDAATSINHTLKELRQFDIAQIEQLDKSFTNRLGTTFASLDKLMKSYIQYLEDRTKG
;
A
#
# COMPACT_ATOMS: atom_id res chain seq x y z
N MET A 1 28.19 63.79 -73.73
CA MET A 1 28.74 62.52 -74.24
C MET A 1 30.06 62.15 -73.54
N VAL A 2 31.06 63.04 -73.50
CA VAL A 2 32.39 62.81 -72.85
C VAL A 2 32.30 62.41 -71.38
N ILE A 3 31.37 62.99 -70.60
CA ILE A 3 31.19 62.66 -69.17
C ILE A 3 30.72 61.21 -68.97
N ILE A 4 29.76 60.76 -69.79
CA ILE A 4 29.21 59.39 -69.72
C ILE A 4 30.29 58.37 -70.10
N GLU A 5 31.11 58.71 -71.09
CA GLU A 5 32.22 57.88 -71.52
C GLU A 5 33.28 57.70 -70.43
N ASN A 6 33.69 58.80 -69.79
CA ASN A 6 34.64 58.74 -68.68
C ASN A 6 34.07 57.96 -67.50
N LEU A 7 32.78 58.12 -67.18
CA LEU A 7 32.13 57.37 -66.12
C LEU A 7 32.14 55.86 -66.40
N LEU A 8 31.69 55.43 -67.57
CA LEU A 8 31.67 54.00 -67.92
C LEU A 8 33.08 53.40 -67.99
N ARG A 9 34.11 54.22 -68.29
CA ARG A 9 35.49 53.74 -68.39
C ARG A 9 36.14 53.57 -67.02
N PHE A 10 35.95 54.53 -66.12
CA PHE A 10 36.71 54.59 -64.85
C PHE A 10 35.94 54.04 -63.64
N VAL A 11 34.60 54.12 -63.61
CA VAL A 11 33.80 53.69 -62.45
C VAL A 11 34.02 52.22 -62.09
N PRO A 12 34.02 51.25 -63.02
CA PRO A 12 34.27 49.84 -62.67
C PRO A 12 35.62 49.62 -61.98
N TRP A 13 36.66 50.33 -62.44
CA TRP A 13 38.00 50.26 -61.85
C TRP A 13 38.07 50.89 -60.46
N ILE A 14 37.39 52.03 -60.26
CA ILE A 14 37.30 52.69 -58.95
C ILE A 14 36.59 51.77 -57.96
N LEU A 15 35.46 51.17 -58.36
CA LEU A 15 34.70 50.24 -57.52
C LEU A 15 35.51 48.99 -57.18
N LEU A 16 36.19 48.38 -58.16
CA LEU A 16 37.08 47.24 -57.92
C LEU A 16 38.24 47.60 -57.00
N GLY A 17 38.84 48.79 -57.15
CA GLY A 17 39.92 49.27 -56.29
C GLY A 17 39.48 49.51 -54.85
N LEU A 18 38.37 50.21 -54.65
CA LEU A 18 37.80 50.46 -53.32
C LEU A 18 37.38 49.16 -52.65
N TRP A 19 36.71 48.26 -53.38
CA TRP A 19 36.32 46.96 -52.87
C TRP A 19 37.54 46.09 -52.53
N SER A 20 38.62 46.18 -53.30
CA SER A 20 39.88 45.50 -52.99
C SER A 20 40.44 45.95 -51.65
N ILE A 21 40.58 47.25 -51.44
CA ILE A 21 41.11 47.81 -50.19
C ILE A 21 40.25 47.38 -49.00
N TYR A 22 38.92 47.51 -49.12
CA TYR A 22 37.98 47.12 -48.08
C TYR A 22 38.06 45.61 -47.76
N SER A 23 38.07 44.78 -48.80
CA SER A 23 38.11 43.32 -48.66
C SER A 23 39.39 42.85 -47.99
N PHE A 24 40.55 43.35 -48.41
CA PHE A 24 41.83 42.98 -47.80
C PHE A 24 41.95 43.48 -46.37
N HIS A 25 41.43 44.67 -46.05
CA HIS A 25 41.41 45.18 -44.68
C HIS A 25 40.59 44.28 -43.74
N LEU A 26 39.38 43.88 -44.14
CA LEU A 26 38.53 42.98 -43.35
C LEU A 26 39.15 41.57 -43.19
N ILE A 27 39.74 41.03 -44.26
CA ILE A 27 40.36 39.69 -44.23
C ILE A 27 41.64 39.67 -43.38
N LEU A 28 42.36 40.79 -43.22
CA LEU A 28 43.59 40.87 -42.43
C LEU A 28 43.33 41.22 -40.96
N GLN A 29 42.27 41.96 -40.64
CA GLN A 29 42.03 42.43 -39.28
C GLN A 29 41.40 41.35 -38.38
N ASN A 30 42.22 40.70 -37.56
CA ASN A 30 41.79 39.59 -36.68
C ASN A 30 40.72 39.98 -35.63
N SER A 31 40.68 41.24 -35.17
CA SER A 31 39.69 41.69 -34.18
C SER A 31 38.26 41.78 -34.72
N ILE A 32 38.09 41.90 -36.04
CA ILE A 32 36.78 42.13 -36.68
C ILE A 32 36.12 40.80 -37.09
N LYS A 33 36.93 39.75 -37.31
CA LYS A 33 36.51 38.40 -37.75
C LYS A 33 35.58 37.65 -36.80
N ARG A 34 35.47 38.09 -35.54
CA ARG A 34 34.64 37.45 -34.51
C ARG A 34 33.23 38.04 -34.37
N SER A 35 32.93 39.13 -35.07
CA SER A 35 31.57 39.69 -35.07
C SER A 35 30.70 38.99 -36.14
N LYS A 36 29.44 38.72 -35.79
CA LYS A 36 28.46 38.07 -36.69
C LYS A 36 28.31 38.80 -38.02
N GLU A 37 28.26 40.13 -37.98
CA GLU A 37 28.13 40.98 -39.17
C GLU A 37 29.33 40.83 -40.12
N SER A 38 30.54 40.81 -39.58
CA SER A 38 31.76 40.72 -40.39
C SER A 38 31.97 39.33 -40.97
N TYR A 39 31.57 38.27 -40.27
CA TYR A 39 31.61 36.90 -40.79
C TYR A 39 30.80 36.77 -42.09
N HIS A 40 29.55 37.24 -42.09
CA HIS A 40 28.70 37.20 -43.27
C HIS A 40 29.26 38.03 -44.42
N ILE A 41 29.77 39.24 -44.15
CA ILE A 41 30.38 40.08 -45.18
C ILE A 41 31.62 39.40 -45.80
N ILE A 42 32.49 38.82 -44.98
CA ILE A 42 33.71 38.16 -45.45
C ILE A 42 33.39 36.99 -46.40
N GLN A 43 32.34 36.21 -46.13
CA GLN A 43 31.94 35.10 -47.00
C GLN A 43 31.48 35.54 -48.39
N HIS A 44 30.94 36.75 -48.53
CA HIS A 44 30.44 37.28 -49.80
C HIS A 44 31.50 38.03 -50.63
N ILE A 45 32.67 38.34 -50.06
CA ILE A 45 33.76 39.07 -50.74
C ILE A 45 34.10 38.48 -52.13
N PRO A 46 34.34 37.17 -52.28
CA PRO A 46 34.70 36.59 -53.58
C PRO A 46 33.61 36.78 -54.63
N ALA A 47 32.33 36.66 -54.24
CA ALA A 47 31.21 36.82 -55.14
C ALA A 47 31.07 38.27 -55.62
N THR A 48 31.24 39.24 -54.72
CA THR A 48 31.17 40.67 -55.07
C THR A 48 32.26 41.07 -56.07
N PHE A 49 33.47 40.49 -56.01
CA PHE A 49 34.51 40.72 -57.03
C PHE A 49 34.07 40.25 -58.42
N VAL A 50 33.41 39.10 -58.52
CA VAL A 50 32.86 38.59 -59.79
C VAL A 50 31.77 39.53 -60.29
N THR A 51 30.84 39.94 -59.43
CA THR A 51 29.75 40.86 -59.79
C THR A 51 30.28 42.20 -60.29
N LEU A 52 31.29 42.78 -59.62
CA LEU A 52 31.95 44.01 -60.08
C LEU A 52 32.69 43.82 -61.41
N GLY A 53 33.32 42.66 -61.62
CA GLY A 53 33.93 42.30 -62.90
C GLY A 53 32.92 42.23 -64.03
N VAL A 54 31.76 41.59 -63.80
CA VAL A 54 30.64 41.53 -64.75
C VAL A 54 30.08 42.92 -65.07
N LEU A 55 29.95 43.79 -64.07
CA LEU A 55 29.56 45.19 -64.27
C LEU A 55 30.55 45.94 -65.16
N GLY A 56 31.85 45.70 -64.99
CA GLY A 56 32.89 46.24 -65.87
C GLY A 56 32.78 45.73 -67.31
N THR A 57 32.42 44.46 -67.50
CA THR A 57 32.16 43.89 -68.82
C THR A 57 31.01 44.59 -69.52
N PHE A 58 29.88 44.76 -68.83
CA PHE A 58 28.72 45.48 -69.38
C PHE A 58 29.09 46.93 -69.73
N ALA A 59 29.79 47.63 -68.84
CA ALA A 59 30.21 49.02 -69.07
C ALA A 59 31.15 49.16 -70.28
N GLY A 60 32.12 48.25 -70.43
CA GLY A 60 33.05 48.25 -71.57
C GLY A 60 32.39 47.93 -72.91
N VAL A 61 31.43 47.00 -72.93
CA VAL A 61 30.64 46.72 -74.15
C VAL A 61 29.77 47.92 -74.51
N THR A 62 29.09 48.53 -73.54
CA THR A 62 28.30 49.75 -73.78
C THR A 62 29.16 50.88 -74.34
N LEU A 63 30.38 51.07 -73.83
CA LEU A 63 31.33 52.05 -74.37
C LEU A 63 31.71 51.78 -75.82
N GLY A 64 32.02 50.53 -76.15
CA GLY A 64 32.41 50.13 -77.50
C GLY A 64 31.28 50.34 -78.53
N LEU A 65 30.02 50.19 -78.10
CA LEU A 65 28.84 50.38 -78.95
C LEU A 65 28.40 51.85 -79.05
N LEU A 66 28.65 52.67 -78.04
CA LEU A 66 28.15 54.05 -77.95
C LEU A 66 28.73 54.97 -79.04
N LYS A 67 29.90 54.63 -79.60
CA LYS A 67 30.57 55.38 -80.68
C LYS A 67 30.56 54.66 -82.03
N PHE A 68 29.84 53.54 -82.14
CA PHE A 68 29.91 52.70 -83.32
C PHE A 68 29.10 53.30 -84.48
N ASN A 69 29.76 53.63 -85.60
CA ASN A 69 29.14 54.19 -86.79
C ASN A 69 29.42 53.32 -88.04
N LEU A 70 28.39 53.08 -88.84
CA LEU A 70 28.40 52.22 -90.04
C LEU A 70 28.77 52.96 -91.34
N SER A 71 29.13 54.24 -91.28
CA SER A 71 29.55 55.01 -92.47
C SER A 71 30.91 54.51 -93.02
N PRO A 72 31.06 54.28 -94.34
CA PRO A 72 32.27 53.72 -94.96
C PRO A 72 33.59 54.37 -94.55
N ASP A 73 33.58 55.69 -94.31
CA ASP A 73 34.77 56.47 -93.95
C ASP A 73 35.14 56.38 -92.44
N GLN A 74 34.24 55.86 -91.59
CA GLN A 74 34.39 55.84 -90.12
C GLN A 74 34.34 54.43 -89.50
N ILE A 75 34.12 53.38 -90.30
CA ILE A 75 34.04 51.99 -89.81
C ILE A 75 35.35 51.57 -89.12
N SER A 76 36.52 51.88 -89.69
CA SER A 76 37.81 51.48 -89.09
C SER A 76 38.01 52.10 -87.70
N SER A 77 37.68 53.39 -87.53
CA SER A 77 37.76 54.07 -86.23
C SER A 77 36.71 53.56 -85.24
N SER A 78 35.53 53.16 -85.73
CA SER A 78 34.48 52.54 -84.92
C SER A 78 34.87 51.15 -84.42
N ILE A 79 35.57 50.36 -85.25
CA ILE A 79 36.12 49.05 -84.88
C ILE A 79 37.22 49.21 -83.81
N GLU A 80 38.11 50.19 -83.96
CA GLU A 80 39.13 50.49 -82.95
C GLU A 80 38.49 50.87 -81.60
N GLY A 81 37.49 51.74 -81.59
CA GLY A 81 36.75 52.10 -80.37
C GLY A 81 36.01 50.92 -79.73
N LEU A 82 35.42 50.04 -80.54
CA LEU A 82 34.78 48.81 -80.08
C LEU A 82 35.80 47.84 -79.45
N LEU A 83 36.96 47.67 -80.09
CA LEU A 83 38.05 46.83 -79.59
C LEU A 83 38.60 47.37 -78.26
N ASP A 84 38.69 48.68 -78.10
CA ASP A 84 39.13 49.28 -76.83
C ASP A 84 38.09 49.13 -75.72
N GLY A 85 36.79 49.26 -76.03
CA GLY A 85 35.71 48.94 -75.11
C GLY A 85 35.72 47.47 -74.68
N LEU A 86 35.97 46.55 -75.62
CA LEU A 86 36.06 45.12 -75.36
C LEU A 86 37.31 44.74 -74.55
N LYS A 87 38.47 45.35 -74.82
CA LYS A 87 39.69 45.17 -74.01
C LYS A 87 39.45 45.63 -72.56
N ASN A 88 38.79 46.77 -72.37
CA ASN A 88 38.44 47.24 -71.02
C ASN A 88 37.47 46.28 -70.32
N ALA A 89 36.43 45.82 -71.04
CA ALA A 89 35.48 44.82 -70.55
C ALA A 89 36.17 43.51 -70.12
N PHE A 90 37.08 42.99 -70.95
CA PHE A 90 37.84 41.78 -70.67
C PHE A 90 38.73 41.95 -69.45
N ASN A 91 39.50 43.04 -69.39
CA ASN A 91 40.41 43.29 -68.27
C ASN A 91 39.67 43.42 -66.93
N THR A 92 38.57 44.17 -66.89
CA THR A 92 37.78 44.30 -65.64
C THR A 92 37.23 42.95 -65.14
N SER A 93 36.75 42.07 -66.02
CA SER A 93 36.35 40.71 -65.64
C SER A 93 37.51 39.83 -65.18
N LEU A 94 38.69 39.98 -65.81
CA LEU A 94 39.89 39.23 -65.43
C LEU A 94 40.33 39.58 -64.00
N TYR A 95 40.33 40.87 -63.65
CA TYR A 95 40.63 41.31 -62.28
C TYR A 95 39.58 40.83 -61.27
N GLY A 96 38.29 40.92 -61.61
CA GLY A 96 37.21 40.40 -60.77
C GLY A 96 37.36 38.91 -60.49
N LEU A 97 37.66 38.12 -61.51
CA LEU A 97 37.88 36.67 -61.36
C LEU A 97 39.16 36.38 -60.55
N PHE A 98 40.26 37.06 -60.86
CA PHE A 98 41.54 36.88 -60.17
C PHE A 98 41.41 37.13 -58.66
N PHE A 99 40.86 38.28 -58.27
CA PHE A 99 40.68 38.61 -56.84
C PHE A 99 39.63 37.73 -56.16
N SER A 100 38.59 37.29 -56.87
CA SER A 100 37.61 36.32 -56.34
C SER A 100 38.27 35.01 -55.94
N VAL A 101 39.11 34.44 -56.81
CA VAL A 101 39.81 33.18 -56.53
C VAL A 101 40.78 33.34 -55.36
N ILE A 102 41.60 34.40 -55.37
CA ILE A 102 42.58 34.66 -54.29
C ILE A 102 41.88 34.82 -52.94
N THR A 103 40.85 35.67 -52.86
CA THR A 103 40.12 35.90 -51.61
C THR A 103 39.35 34.65 -51.16
N GLY A 104 38.77 33.88 -52.08
CA GLY A 104 38.12 32.60 -51.77
C GLY A 104 39.07 31.57 -51.16
N ILE A 105 40.29 31.46 -51.69
CA ILE A 105 41.32 30.57 -51.12
C ILE A 105 41.72 31.04 -49.71
N ILE A 106 41.97 32.34 -49.53
CA ILE A 106 42.36 32.89 -48.22
C ILE A 106 41.28 32.62 -47.16
N ILE A 107 40.01 32.85 -47.49
CA ILE A 107 38.88 32.58 -46.58
C ILE A 107 38.82 31.09 -46.22
N ARG A 108 38.99 30.20 -47.20
CA ARG A 108 38.99 28.75 -46.97
C ARG A 108 40.12 28.30 -46.02
N ILE A 109 41.31 28.87 -46.17
CA ILE A 109 42.45 28.61 -45.28
C ILE A 109 42.15 29.12 -43.86
N GLN A 110 41.59 30.33 -43.73
CA GLN A 110 41.23 30.90 -42.43
C GLN A 110 40.17 30.07 -41.69
N TYR A 111 39.19 29.52 -42.42
CA TYR A 111 38.20 28.60 -41.88
C TYR A 111 38.85 27.30 -41.37
N SER A 112 39.73 26.70 -42.17
CA SER A 112 40.45 25.47 -41.79
C SER A 112 41.35 25.66 -40.56
N ASN A 113 41.97 26.84 -40.41
CA ASN A 113 42.83 27.18 -39.28
C ASN A 113 42.05 27.70 -38.06
N LYS A 114 40.71 27.64 -38.07
CA LYS A 114 39.83 28.15 -37.00
C LYS A 114 40.04 29.64 -36.68
N LEU A 115 40.60 30.41 -37.61
CA LEU A 115 40.75 31.86 -37.48
C LEU A 115 39.48 32.61 -37.86
N LEU A 116 38.59 31.94 -38.60
CA LEU A 116 37.27 32.40 -38.98
C LEU A 116 36.29 31.28 -38.63
N VAL A 117 35.49 31.50 -37.59
CA VAL A 117 34.55 30.52 -37.03
C VAL A 117 33.15 31.08 -37.21
N ASP A 118 32.19 30.21 -37.53
CA ASP A 118 30.78 30.58 -37.55
C ASP A 118 30.31 30.89 -36.12
N PRO A 119 29.91 32.14 -35.82
CA PRO A 119 29.50 32.54 -34.47
C PRO A 119 28.27 31.78 -33.97
N GLU A 120 27.42 31.29 -34.86
CA GLU A 120 26.24 30.51 -34.48
C GLU A 120 26.65 29.09 -34.03
N VAL A 121 27.62 28.48 -34.72
CA VAL A 121 28.16 27.17 -34.36
C VAL A 121 28.95 27.24 -33.04
N GLU A 122 29.71 28.32 -32.82
CA GLU A 122 30.43 28.55 -31.57
C GLU A 122 29.46 28.68 -30.39
N LYS A 123 28.39 29.48 -30.54
CA LYS A 123 27.34 29.64 -29.53
C LYS A 123 26.60 28.33 -29.24
N GLN A 124 26.31 27.52 -30.27
CA GLN A 124 25.68 26.21 -30.09
C GLN A 124 26.58 25.25 -29.30
N GLN A 125 27.90 25.28 -29.54
CA GLN A 125 28.85 24.45 -28.79
C GLN A 125 28.97 24.89 -27.33
N GLU A 126 28.93 26.19 -27.06
CA GLU A 126 28.89 26.74 -25.70
C GLU A 126 27.64 26.26 -24.94
N LEU A 127 26.45 26.40 -25.54
CA LEU A 127 25.19 25.92 -24.95
C LEU A 127 25.17 24.42 -24.70
N LEU A 128 25.74 23.61 -25.61
CA LEU A 128 25.84 22.16 -25.41
C LEU A 128 26.80 21.81 -24.27
N THR A 129 27.86 22.60 -24.09
CA THR A 129 28.82 22.42 -22.99
C THR A 129 28.18 22.79 -21.65
N GLU A 130 27.48 23.92 -21.59
CA GLU A 130 26.71 24.34 -20.40
C GLU A 130 25.62 23.32 -20.04
N LEU A 131 24.90 22.79 -21.03
CA LEU A 131 23.89 21.76 -20.82
C LEU A 131 24.50 20.46 -20.27
N LYS A 132 25.63 20.02 -20.84
CA LYS A 132 26.35 18.84 -20.35
C LYS A 132 26.76 19.02 -18.89
N GLN A 133 27.34 20.17 -18.55
CA GLN A 133 27.76 20.51 -17.19
C GLN A 133 26.55 20.49 -16.23
N SER A 134 25.44 21.11 -16.62
CA SER A 134 24.21 21.14 -15.83
C SER A 134 23.61 19.74 -15.58
N ILE A 135 23.65 18.86 -16.59
CA ILE A 135 23.20 17.46 -16.45
C ILE A 135 24.13 16.67 -15.51
N GLU A 136 25.44 16.85 -15.61
CA GLU A 136 26.41 16.21 -14.71
C GLU A 136 26.23 16.67 -13.26
N ASP A 137 26.04 17.97 -13.03
CA ASP A 137 25.80 18.54 -11.70
C ASP A 137 24.44 18.09 -11.13
N PHE A 138 23.40 18.00 -11.97
CA PHE A 138 22.12 17.43 -11.57
C PHE A 138 22.25 15.96 -11.16
N GLY A 139 22.98 15.15 -11.93
CA GLY A 139 23.24 13.74 -11.63
C GLY A 139 23.99 13.55 -10.29
N LYS A 140 25.02 14.38 -10.05
CA LYS A 140 25.75 14.39 -8.77
C LYS A 140 24.84 14.76 -7.60
N ASN A 141 24.05 15.82 -7.73
CA ASN A 141 23.15 16.26 -6.66
C ASN A 141 22.06 15.22 -6.35
N LEU A 142 21.53 14.55 -7.37
CA LEU A 142 20.54 13.48 -7.19
C LEU A 142 21.14 12.26 -6.48
N ALA A 143 22.37 11.88 -6.82
CA ALA A 143 23.07 10.76 -6.17
C ALA A 143 23.49 11.10 -4.73
N GLN A 144 23.94 12.33 -4.48
CA GLN A 144 24.53 12.73 -3.21
C GLN A 144 23.51 13.13 -2.15
N TYR A 145 22.46 13.90 -2.51
CA TYR A 145 21.56 14.50 -1.52
C TYR A 145 20.22 13.77 -1.38
N ASN A 146 19.68 13.20 -2.46
CA ASN A 146 18.34 12.60 -2.40
C ASN A 146 18.34 11.20 -1.82
N SER A 147 19.41 10.42 -1.98
CA SER A 147 19.37 9.06 -1.45
C SER A 147 19.60 8.95 0.05
N GLU A 148 20.41 9.80 0.68
CA GLU A 148 20.52 9.80 2.14
C GLU A 148 19.24 10.35 2.80
N ALA A 149 18.63 11.38 2.19
CA ALA A 149 17.36 11.92 2.66
C ALA A 149 16.22 10.91 2.52
N ILE A 150 16.10 10.22 1.37
CA ILE A 150 15.10 9.17 1.15
C ILE A 150 15.39 7.95 2.03
N MET A 151 16.65 7.52 2.16
CA MET A 151 17.03 6.40 3.01
C MET A 151 16.72 6.68 4.48
N SER A 152 17.07 7.86 4.99
CA SER A 152 16.79 8.20 6.40
C SER A 152 15.30 8.37 6.66
N SER A 153 14.55 8.98 5.73
CA SER A 153 13.11 9.14 5.85
C SER A 153 12.38 7.80 5.78
N LEU A 154 12.77 6.90 4.87
CA LEU A 154 12.20 5.56 4.75
C LEU A 154 12.56 4.70 5.96
N LYS A 155 13.81 4.75 6.43
CA LYS A 155 14.23 4.07 7.65
C LYS A 155 13.40 4.54 8.84
N LYS A 156 13.19 5.84 8.99
CA LYS A 156 12.38 6.41 10.07
C LYS A 156 10.90 6.01 9.98
N VAL A 157 10.29 6.09 8.80
CA VAL A 157 8.90 5.63 8.59
C VAL A 157 8.74 4.15 8.93
N ILE A 158 9.78 3.36 8.68
CA ILE A 158 9.76 1.93 8.99
C ILE A 158 9.99 1.66 10.48
N GLU A 159 10.93 2.36 11.12
CA GLU A 159 11.10 2.31 12.58
C GLU A 159 9.79 2.70 13.27
N ASP A 160 9.17 3.82 12.87
CA ASP A 160 7.88 4.29 13.39
C ASP A 160 6.76 3.25 13.14
N PHE A 161 6.75 2.59 11.97
CA PHE A 161 5.79 1.51 11.67
C PHE A 161 5.99 0.29 12.56
N ASN A 162 7.24 -0.15 12.77
CA ASN A 162 7.54 -1.30 13.63
C ASN A 162 7.20 -1.02 15.10
N ASP A 163 7.49 0.19 15.59
CA ASP A 163 7.14 0.61 16.95
C ASP A 163 5.62 0.62 17.12
N THR A 164 4.89 1.27 16.21
CA THR A 164 3.42 1.32 16.22
C THR A 164 2.81 -0.08 16.10
N PHE A 165 3.35 -0.93 15.23
CA PHE A 165 2.85 -2.30 15.05
C PHE A 165 3.08 -3.16 16.30
N SER A 166 4.24 -3.03 16.94
CA SER A 166 4.56 -3.74 18.18
C SER A 166 3.69 -3.28 19.35
N GLU A 167 3.43 -1.97 19.46
CA GLU A 167 2.51 -1.40 20.46
C GLU A 167 1.08 -1.90 20.22
N LEU A 168 0.57 -1.78 18.99
CA LEU A 168 -0.81 -2.12 18.66
C LEU A 168 -1.11 -3.61 18.81
N ILE A 169 -0.17 -4.49 18.43
CA ILE A 169 -0.30 -5.93 18.67
C ILE A 169 -0.09 -6.25 20.16
N GLY A 170 0.83 -5.57 20.84
CA GLY A 170 1.06 -5.72 22.28
C GLY A 170 -0.21 -5.45 23.08
N GLU A 171 -0.89 -4.33 22.83
CA GLU A 171 -2.16 -3.97 23.47
C GLU A 171 -3.28 -4.95 23.06
N LEU A 172 -3.49 -5.17 21.76
CA LEU A 172 -4.60 -6.01 21.28
C LEU A 172 -4.49 -7.47 21.69
N VAL A 173 -3.28 -8.05 21.68
CA VAL A 173 -3.07 -9.46 22.01
C VAL A 173 -2.94 -9.65 23.51
N THR A 174 -2.27 -8.75 24.24
CA THR A 174 -2.10 -8.96 25.69
C THR A 174 -3.41 -8.71 26.43
N GLU A 175 -4.06 -7.57 26.19
CA GLU A 175 -5.24 -7.17 26.97
C GLU A 175 -6.45 -8.05 26.66
N ASN A 176 -6.76 -8.28 25.37
CA ASN A 176 -7.92 -9.12 25.01
C ASN A 176 -7.74 -10.59 25.40
N PHE A 177 -6.52 -11.15 25.28
CA PHE A 177 -6.30 -12.53 25.73
C PHE A 177 -6.26 -12.62 27.25
N GLU A 178 -5.79 -11.61 27.98
CA GLU A 178 -5.90 -11.58 29.44
C GLU A 178 -7.36 -11.52 29.90
N GLU A 179 -8.17 -10.63 29.33
CA GLU A 179 -9.61 -10.57 29.64
C GLU A 179 -10.34 -11.87 29.28
N LEU A 180 -10.04 -12.46 28.13
CA LEU A 180 -10.64 -13.73 27.70
C LEU A 180 -10.19 -14.90 28.59
N THR A 181 -8.91 -14.97 28.94
CA THR A 181 -8.36 -15.97 29.87
C THR A 181 -9.03 -15.83 31.23
N SER A 182 -9.13 -14.59 31.75
CA SER A 182 -9.80 -14.28 33.02
C SER A 182 -11.27 -14.71 33.01
N SER A 183 -11.99 -14.42 31.93
CA SER A 183 -13.39 -14.82 31.75
C SER A 183 -13.57 -16.34 31.74
N ILE A 184 -12.64 -17.07 31.11
CA ILE A 184 -12.68 -18.53 31.08
C ILE A 184 -12.29 -19.13 32.44
N ASP A 185 -11.31 -18.55 33.14
CA ASP A 185 -10.95 -18.94 34.51
C ASP A 185 -12.16 -18.79 35.45
N GLN A 186 -12.89 -17.66 35.35
CA GLN A 186 -14.14 -17.46 36.10
C GLN A 186 -15.22 -18.48 35.74
N LEU A 187 -15.35 -18.84 34.46
CA LEU A 187 -16.29 -19.86 34.01
C LEU A 187 -15.95 -21.24 34.58
N ILE A 188 -14.67 -21.62 34.57
CA ILE A 188 -14.17 -22.87 35.17
C ILE A 188 -14.48 -22.90 36.67
N GLN A 189 -14.22 -21.80 37.39
CA GLN A 189 -14.51 -21.70 38.81
C GLN A 189 -16.02 -21.81 39.08
N TRP A 190 -16.85 -21.03 38.37
CA TRP A 190 -18.29 -21.08 38.50
C TRP A 190 -18.83 -22.50 38.26
N GLN A 191 -18.30 -23.19 37.25
CA GLN A 191 -18.69 -24.55 36.93
C GLN A 191 -18.30 -25.56 38.04
N ALA A 192 -17.13 -25.38 38.66
CA ALA A 192 -16.70 -26.19 39.79
C ALA A 192 -17.62 -26.01 41.02
N GLU A 193 -17.96 -24.75 41.35
CA GLU A 193 -18.90 -24.42 42.43
C GLU A 193 -20.32 -24.94 42.14
N TYR A 194 -20.76 -24.81 40.89
CA TYR A 194 -22.05 -25.30 40.44
C TYR A 194 -22.16 -26.82 40.59
N LYS A 195 -21.14 -27.57 40.15
CA LYS A 195 -21.07 -29.03 40.31
C LYS A 195 -21.13 -29.47 41.77
N ASP A 196 -20.46 -28.76 42.67
CA ASP A 196 -20.57 -29.01 44.12
C ASP A 196 -22.00 -28.79 44.63
N GLY A 197 -22.64 -27.69 44.22
CA GLY A 197 -24.03 -27.39 44.54
C GLY A 197 -25.01 -28.48 44.10
N VAL A 198 -24.89 -28.97 42.86
CA VAL A 198 -25.74 -30.04 42.33
C VAL A 198 -25.50 -31.36 43.06
N ASN A 199 -24.25 -31.70 43.40
CA ASN A 199 -23.94 -32.90 44.19
C ASN A 199 -24.60 -32.85 45.58
N LYS A 200 -24.64 -31.68 46.23
CA LYS A 200 -25.37 -31.51 47.50
C LYS A 200 -26.87 -31.73 47.34
N VAL A 201 -27.48 -31.23 46.26
CA VAL A 201 -28.91 -31.46 45.95
C VAL A 201 -29.18 -32.94 45.70
N LEU A 202 -28.31 -33.62 44.94
CA LEU A 202 -28.41 -35.06 44.70
C LEU A 202 -28.35 -35.86 46.01
N GLY A 203 -27.39 -35.56 46.89
CA GLY A 203 -27.29 -36.21 48.20
C GLY A 203 -28.51 -35.96 49.10
N SER A 204 -29.04 -34.73 49.08
CA SER A 204 -30.28 -34.40 49.81
C SER A 204 -31.49 -35.14 49.23
N ASN A 205 -31.57 -35.31 47.91
CA ASN A 205 -32.65 -36.03 47.24
C ASN A 205 -32.59 -37.53 47.56
N GLU A 206 -31.40 -38.13 47.56
CA GLU A 206 -31.20 -39.53 47.95
C GLU A 206 -31.63 -39.78 49.40
N ALA A 207 -31.27 -38.87 50.32
CA ALA A 207 -31.73 -38.93 51.71
C ALA A 207 -33.26 -38.77 51.82
N LEU A 208 -33.88 -37.91 51.01
CA LEU A 208 -35.33 -37.75 50.97
C LEU A 208 -36.03 -39.02 50.44
N ASN A 209 -35.48 -39.65 49.40
CA ASN A 209 -35.96 -40.92 48.87
C ASN A 209 -35.92 -42.04 49.93
N GLN A 210 -34.81 -42.15 50.68
CA GLN A 210 -34.71 -43.11 51.78
C GLN A 210 -35.79 -42.87 52.84
N ARG A 211 -35.96 -41.62 53.29
CA ARG A 211 -37.00 -41.26 54.27
C ARG A 211 -38.40 -41.55 53.77
N THR A 212 -38.67 -41.31 52.49
CA THR A 212 -39.97 -41.59 51.84
C THR A 212 -40.25 -43.09 51.83
N ASN A 213 -39.24 -43.91 51.53
CA ASN A 213 -39.37 -45.37 51.57
C ASN A 213 -39.60 -45.89 53.01
N ASP A 214 -38.93 -45.31 54.00
CA ASP A 214 -39.17 -45.67 55.41
C ASP A 214 -40.56 -45.24 55.90
N LEU A 215 -41.09 -44.11 55.41
CA LEU A 215 -42.49 -43.73 55.62
C LEU A 215 -43.46 -44.75 54.99
N LEU A 216 -43.20 -45.23 53.77
CA LEU A 216 -44.02 -46.28 53.14
C LEU A 216 -44.02 -47.59 53.94
N LYS A 217 -42.87 -48.01 54.46
CA LYS A 217 -42.79 -49.18 55.36
C LYS A 217 -43.62 -48.97 56.62
N SER A 218 -43.49 -47.80 57.25
CA SER A 218 -44.24 -47.44 58.46
C SER A 218 -45.75 -47.39 58.20
N TYR A 219 -46.14 -46.83 57.05
CA TYR A 219 -47.52 -46.84 56.57
C TYR A 219 -48.08 -48.26 56.47
N ASN A 220 -47.37 -49.18 55.79
CA ASN A 220 -47.83 -50.56 55.63
C ASN A 220 -48.03 -51.24 56.99
N HIS A 221 -47.21 -50.90 57.98
CA HIS A 221 -47.35 -51.41 59.34
C HIS A 221 -48.59 -50.85 60.05
N ILE A 222 -48.85 -49.53 59.94
CA ILE A 222 -50.06 -48.89 60.49
C ILE A 222 -51.31 -49.46 59.84
N HIS A 223 -51.33 -49.58 58.52
CA HIS A 223 -52.47 -50.13 57.77
C HIS A 223 -52.78 -51.57 58.22
N SER A 224 -51.76 -52.43 58.33
CA SER A 224 -51.93 -53.80 58.85
C SER A 224 -52.43 -53.84 60.29
N ASN A 225 -52.04 -52.88 61.14
CA ASN A 225 -52.56 -52.78 62.51
C ASN A 225 -54.03 -52.30 62.51
N MET A 226 -54.42 -51.39 61.61
CA MET A 226 -55.78 -50.90 61.47
C MET A 226 -56.74 -51.98 60.97
N GLU A 227 -56.32 -52.81 59.99
CA GLU A 227 -57.08 -53.99 59.57
C GLU A 227 -57.34 -54.93 60.75
N ARG A 228 -56.28 -55.29 61.49
CA ARG A 228 -56.39 -56.16 62.68
C ARG A 228 -57.29 -55.55 63.77
N LEU A 229 -57.22 -54.24 63.98
CA LEU A 229 -58.07 -53.54 64.96
C LEU A 229 -59.54 -53.52 64.50
N SER A 230 -59.78 -53.26 63.22
CA SER A 230 -61.12 -53.31 62.62
C SER A 230 -61.75 -54.70 62.74
N ASP A 231 -60.98 -55.75 62.44
CA ASP A 231 -61.40 -57.15 62.61
C ASP A 231 -61.74 -57.45 64.06
N SER A 232 -60.87 -57.05 64.99
CA SER A 232 -61.09 -57.23 66.43
C SER A 232 -62.32 -56.46 66.92
N SER A 233 -62.54 -55.25 66.43
CA SER A 233 -63.73 -54.43 66.74
C SER A 233 -65.01 -55.10 66.25
N THR A 234 -64.98 -55.67 65.04
CA THR A 234 -66.11 -56.43 64.47
C THR A 234 -66.42 -57.67 65.29
N GLN A 235 -65.40 -58.40 65.75
CA GLN A 235 -65.57 -59.56 66.63
C GLN A 235 -66.13 -59.16 68.00
N LEU A 236 -65.61 -58.09 68.62
CA LEU A 236 -66.10 -57.57 69.90
C LEU A 236 -67.56 -57.13 69.79
N ARG A 237 -67.93 -56.48 68.68
CA ARG A 237 -69.33 -56.13 68.39
C ARG A 237 -70.21 -57.37 68.34
N GLY A 238 -69.79 -58.42 67.64
CA GLY A 238 -70.52 -59.68 67.56
C GLY A 238 -70.74 -60.30 68.95
N ALA A 239 -69.69 -60.34 69.78
CA ALA A 239 -69.78 -60.84 71.15
C ALA A 239 -70.74 -60.00 72.03
N LEU A 240 -70.70 -58.67 71.90
CA LEU A 240 -71.60 -57.78 72.61
C LEU A 240 -73.06 -57.90 72.15
N MET A 241 -73.32 -58.13 70.85
CA MET A 241 -74.66 -58.41 70.35
C MET A 241 -75.20 -59.73 70.92
N SER A 242 -74.40 -60.80 70.92
CA SER A 242 -74.79 -62.07 71.54
C SER A 242 -75.03 -61.96 73.05
N LEU A 243 -74.26 -61.12 73.75
CA LEU A 243 -74.47 -60.82 75.16
C LEU A 243 -75.74 -59.99 75.39
N LYS A 244 -75.98 -58.97 74.55
CA LYS A 244 -77.19 -58.14 74.56
C LYS A 244 -78.43 -59.02 74.37
N ASP A 245 -78.40 -59.94 73.41
CA ASP A 245 -79.50 -60.86 73.15
C ASP A 245 -79.76 -61.84 74.32
N SER A 246 -78.80 -61.98 75.25
CA SER A 246 -78.89 -62.86 76.43
C SER A 246 -79.31 -62.14 77.73
N ILE A 247 -79.40 -60.80 77.76
CA ILE A 247 -79.69 -59.99 78.97
C ILE A 247 -80.91 -59.09 78.71
N GLU A 248 -81.92 -59.14 79.59
CA GLU A 248 -83.19 -58.39 79.45
C GLU A 248 -83.09 -56.85 79.60
N ASP A 249 -82.01 -56.30 80.17
CA ASP A 249 -81.84 -54.85 80.39
C ASP A 249 -80.88 -54.22 79.35
N GLU A 250 -81.46 -53.65 78.29
CA GLU A 250 -80.79 -53.37 77.00
C GLU A 250 -79.99 -52.05 76.90
N SER A 251 -80.24 -51.06 77.77
CA SER A 251 -79.91 -49.65 77.43
C SER A 251 -78.41 -49.33 77.39
N SER A 252 -77.61 -49.91 78.30
CA SER A 252 -76.17 -49.62 78.42
C SER A 252 -75.32 -50.37 77.39
N LEU A 253 -75.67 -51.63 77.10
CA LEU A 253 -75.03 -52.43 76.05
C LEU A 253 -75.32 -51.89 74.66
N SER A 254 -76.54 -51.41 74.42
CA SER A 254 -76.90 -50.76 73.15
C SER A 254 -76.03 -49.53 72.88
N GLY A 255 -75.81 -48.68 73.90
CA GLY A 255 -74.92 -47.52 73.78
C GLY A 255 -73.47 -47.88 73.45
N LEU A 256 -72.92 -48.94 74.05
CA LEU A 256 -71.58 -49.44 73.75
C LEU A 256 -71.47 -50.03 72.33
N ILE A 257 -72.48 -50.78 71.87
CA ILE A 257 -72.55 -51.31 70.50
C ILE A 257 -72.56 -50.17 69.49
N THR A 258 -73.37 -49.13 69.70
CA THR A 258 -73.41 -47.96 68.81
C THR A 258 -72.08 -47.20 68.79
N GLN A 259 -71.41 -47.03 69.94
CA GLN A 259 -70.07 -46.42 69.98
C GLN A 259 -69.01 -47.27 69.26
N LEU A 260 -69.10 -48.60 69.35
CA LEU A 260 -68.24 -49.52 68.61
C LEU A 260 -68.50 -49.50 67.11
N GLU A 261 -69.76 -49.37 66.68
CA GLU A 261 -70.12 -49.19 65.26
C GLU A 261 -69.54 -47.90 64.70
N LEU A 262 -69.72 -46.78 65.42
CA LEU A 262 -69.11 -45.49 65.06
C LEU A 262 -67.58 -45.58 64.98
N SER A 263 -66.95 -46.23 65.95
CA SER A 263 -65.49 -46.40 65.97
C SER A 263 -64.99 -47.28 64.82
N THR A 264 -65.71 -48.37 64.50
CA THR A 264 -65.37 -49.25 63.37
C THR A 264 -65.52 -48.51 62.04
N LYS A 265 -66.59 -47.74 61.87
CA LYS A 265 -66.80 -46.90 60.69
C LYS A 265 -65.66 -45.87 60.53
N ASN A 266 -65.31 -45.18 61.60
CA ASN A 266 -64.21 -44.21 61.60
C ASN A 266 -62.87 -44.88 61.26
N LEU A 267 -62.61 -46.10 61.74
CA LEU A 267 -61.40 -46.85 61.39
C LEU A 267 -61.33 -47.19 59.90
N VAL A 268 -62.46 -47.55 59.28
CA VAL A 268 -62.54 -47.81 57.85
C VAL A 268 -62.29 -46.54 57.04
N GLU A 269 -62.93 -45.42 57.40
CA GLU A 269 -62.72 -44.12 56.74
C GLU A 269 -61.24 -43.67 56.83
N ILE A 270 -60.62 -43.77 58.03
CA ILE A 270 -59.20 -43.46 58.21
C ILE A 270 -58.30 -44.37 57.36
N SER A 271 -58.63 -45.66 57.24
CA SER A 271 -57.86 -46.60 56.43
C SER A 271 -57.90 -46.24 54.94
N GLU A 272 -59.06 -45.79 54.44
CA GLU A 272 -59.25 -45.37 53.06
C GLU A 272 -58.47 -44.08 52.76
N ASP A 273 -58.55 -43.06 53.63
CA ASP A 273 -57.76 -41.83 53.54
C ASP A 273 -56.25 -42.11 53.58
N ALA A 274 -55.83 -43.04 54.43
CA ALA A 274 -54.43 -43.43 54.54
C ALA A 274 -53.93 -44.10 53.23
N SER A 275 -54.77 -44.89 52.55
CA SER A 275 -54.45 -45.49 51.25
C SER A 275 -54.22 -44.44 50.16
N VAL A 276 -55.06 -43.40 50.11
CA VAL A 276 -54.85 -42.26 49.22
C VAL A 276 -53.53 -41.56 49.50
N PHE A 277 -53.20 -41.35 50.78
CA PHE A 277 -51.93 -40.76 51.20
C PHE A 277 -50.71 -41.59 50.78
N LYS A 278 -50.78 -42.92 50.93
CA LYS A 278 -49.73 -43.85 50.46
C LYS A 278 -49.48 -43.71 48.97
N ASN A 279 -50.53 -43.70 48.16
CA ASN A 279 -50.42 -43.58 46.71
C ASN A 279 -49.74 -42.25 46.30
N GLU A 280 -50.03 -41.15 46.98
CA GLU A 280 -49.36 -39.87 46.70
C GLU A 280 -47.88 -39.89 47.13
N ILE A 281 -47.54 -40.56 48.25
CA ILE A 281 -46.14 -40.77 48.66
C ILE A 281 -45.39 -41.65 47.66
N GLU A 282 -45.97 -42.74 47.17
CA GLU A 282 -45.35 -43.58 46.13
C GLU A 282 -45.12 -42.79 44.84
N ARG A 283 -46.12 -41.98 44.44
CA ARG A 283 -45.99 -41.10 43.27
C ARG A 283 -44.88 -40.07 43.44
N MET A 284 -44.77 -39.48 44.64
CA MET A 284 -43.69 -38.55 44.98
C MET A 284 -42.32 -39.24 44.93
N SER A 285 -42.21 -40.45 45.50
CA SER A 285 -40.97 -41.23 45.49
C SER A 285 -40.49 -41.52 44.06
N ASN A 286 -41.40 -41.94 43.17
CA ASN A 286 -41.05 -42.22 41.77
C ASN A 286 -40.55 -40.95 41.07
N LYS A 287 -41.24 -39.81 41.25
CA LYS A 287 -40.79 -38.52 40.67
C LYS A 287 -39.43 -38.07 41.21
N LEU A 288 -39.15 -38.29 42.48
CA LEU A 288 -37.85 -37.95 43.07
C LEU A 288 -36.72 -38.83 42.50
N ILE A 289 -36.98 -40.11 42.24
CA ILE A 289 -36.06 -41.02 41.56
C ILE A 289 -35.82 -40.57 40.12
N ASP A 290 -36.88 -40.25 39.37
CA ASP A 290 -36.77 -39.76 37.99
C ASP A 290 -35.93 -38.47 37.94
N THR A 291 -36.22 -37.51 38.84
CA THR A 291 -35.46 -36.27 38.97
C THR A 291 -33.98 -36.54 39.29
N GLN A 292 -33.70 -37.52 40.16
CA GLN A 292 -32.33 -37.90 40.49
C GLN A 292 -31.58 -38.44 39.27
N GLN A 293 -32.22 -39.28 38.45
CA GLN A 293 -31.63 -39.83 37.23
C GLN A 293 -31.37 -38.75 36.17
N GLU A 294 -32.33 -37.84 35.96
CA GLU A 294 -32.16 -36.72 35.02
C GLU A 294 -31.00 -35.81 35.42
N VAL A 295 -30.92 -35.44 36.71
CA VAL A 295 -29.84 -34.58 37.22
C VAL A 295 -28.48 -35.28 37.09
N GLN A 296 -28.37 -36.58 37.39
CA GLN A 296 -27.13 -37.34 37.16
C GLN A 296 -26.74 -37.42 35.69
N GLY A 297 -27.73 -37.66 34.80
CA GLY A 297 -27.51 -37.68 33.36
C GLY A 297 -27.01 -36.33 32.83
N TRP A 298 -27.55 -35.23 33.34
CA TRP A 298 -27.10 -33.89 32.98
C TRP A 298 -25.69 -33.58 33.51
N LEU A 299 -25.38 -33.93 34.76
CA LEU A 299 -24.05 -33.75 35.36
C LEU A 299 -22.95 -34.47 34.56
N SER A 300 -23.27 -35.64 33.98
CA SER A 300 -22.33 -36.39 33.16
C SER A 300 -21.94 -35.67 31.86
N LYS A 301 -22.89 -34.94 31.25
CA LYS A 301 -22.66 -34.13 30.04
C LYS A 301 -21.90 -32.85 30.35
N GLU A 302 -22.14 -32.27 31.52
CA GLU A 302 -21.51 -31.02 31.96
C GLU A 302 -20.01 -31.18 32.21
N ASN A 303 -19.53 -32.35 32.63
CA ASN A 303 -18.08 -32.61 32.74
C ASN A 303 -17.33 -32.37 31.42
N GLY A 304 -17.94 -32.67 30.27
CA GLY A 304 -17.32 -32.38 28.97
C GLY A 304 -17.18 -30.89 28.66
N VAL A 305 -18.05 -30.05 29.23
CA VAL A 305 -17.96 -28.59 29.11
C VAL A 305 -16.78 -28.06 29.91
N LEU A 306 -16.52 -28.63 31.09
CA LEU A 306 -15.36 -28.27 31.93
C LEU A 306 -14.04 -28.63 31.24
N ASP A 307 -13.96 -29.83 30.67
CA ASP A 307 -12.77 -30.27 29.93
C ASP A 307 -12.52 -29.40 28.70
N ALA A 308 -13.60 -29.04 27.97
CA ALA A 308 -13.52 -28.13 26.83
C ALA A 308 -13.08 -26.72 27.24
N ALA A 309 -13.65 -26.14 28.30
CA ALA A 309 -13.26 -24.82 28.81
C ALA A 309 -11.80 -24.80 29.27
N THR A 310 -11.34 -25.85 29.95
CA THR A 310 -9.94 -26.00 30.38
C THR A 310 -8.99 -26.11 29.20
N SER A 311 -9.39 -26.86 28.15
CA SER A 311 -8.63 -26.98 26.90
C SER A 311 -8.55 -25.65 26.13
N ILE A 312 -9.65 -24.90 26.04
CA ILE A 312 -9.66 -23.56 25.43
C ILE A 312 -8.72 -22.62 26.21
N ASN A 313 -8.79 -22.63 27.55
CA ASN A 313 -7.91 -21.83 28.39
C ASN A 313 -6.43 -22.15 28.16
N HIS A 314 -6.09 -23.43 28.02
CA HIS A 314 -4.72 -23.86 27.71
C HIS A 314 -4.28 -23.39 26.32
N THR A 315 -5.12 -23.62 25.29
CA THR A 315 -4.85 -23.21 23.90
C THR A 315 -4.67 -21.69 23.79
N LEU A 316 -5.46 -20.89 24.53
CA LEU A 316 -5.32 -19.44 24.57
C LEU A 316 -3.99 -18.98 25.19
N LYS A 317 -3.53 -19.67 26.25
CA LYS A 317 -2.23 -19.40 26.87
C LYS A 317 -1.07 -19.72 25.92
N GLU A 318 -1.18 -20.79 25.14
CA GLU A 318 -0.19 -21.16 24.12
C GLU A 318 -0.19 -20.17 22.94
N LEU A 319 -1.36 -19.81 22.40
CA LEU A 319 -1.49 -18.83 21.31
C LEU A 319 -0.85 -17.49 21.68
N ARG A 320 -1.12 -17.00 22.89
CA ARG A 320 -0.52 -15.75 23.39
C ARG A 320 1.02 -15.80 23.40
N GLN A 321 1.62 -16.93 23.77
CA GLN A 321 3.08 -17.08 23.75
C GLN A 321 3.64 -17.17 22.33
N PHE A 322 2.91 -17.83 21.44
CA PHE A 322 3.28 -17.98 20.04
C PHE A 322 3.27 -16.65 19.29
N ASP A 323 2.24 -15.83 19.46
CA ASP A 323 2.12 -14.53 18.79
C ASP A 323 3.25 -13.58 19.21
N ILE A 324 3.55 -13.49 20.52
CA ILE A 324 4.67 -12.67 21.03
C ILE A 324 6.02 -13.08 20.40
N ALA A 325 6.29 -14.39 20.34
CA ALA A 325 7.55 -14.89 19.78
C ALA A 325 7.66 -14.64 18.26
N GLN A 326 6.56 -14.76 17.53
CA GLN A 326 6.52 -14.48 16.09
C GLN A 326 6.71 -13.00 15.78
N ILE A 327 6.11 -12.11 16.55
CA ILE A 327 6.29 -10.65 16.39
C ILE A 327 7.76 -10.28 16.61
N GLU A 328 8.40 -10.82 17.65
CA GLU A 328 9.82 -10.57 17.93
C GLU A 328 10.74 -11.12 16.82
N GLN A 329 10.39 -12.28 16.25
CA GLN A 329 11.10 -12.83 15.10
C GLN A 329 10.88 -12.02 13.82
N LEU A 330 9.65 -11.56 13.58
CA LEU A 330 9.29 -10.77 12.40
C LEU A 330 10.05 -9.44 12.43
N ASP A 331 10.06 -8.76 13.57
CA ASP A 331 10.82 -7.53 13.80
C ASP A 331 12.32 -7.75 13.52
N LYS A 332 12.92 -8.79 14.12
CA LYS A 332 14.33 -9.14 13.87
C LYS A 332 14.61 -9.44 12.39
N SER A 333 13.76 -10.23 11.73
CA SER A 333 13.97 -10.60 10.32
C SER A 333 13.82 -9.40 9.38
N PHE A 334 12.85 -8.54 9.67
CA PHE A 334 12.53 -7.37 8.87
C PHE A 334 13.61 -6.29 9.02
N THR A 335 14.02 -5.99 10.25
CA THR A 335 15.14 -5.09 10.55
C THR A 335 16.44 -5.55 9.89
N ASN A 336 16.73 -6.85 9.94
CA ASN A 336 17.92 -7.41 9.28
C ASN A 336 17.84 -7.29 7.75
N ARG A 337 16.67 -7.62 7.15
CA ARG A 337 16.44 -7.44 5.71
C ARG A 337 16.58 -5.99 5.26
N LEU A 338 16.09 -5.04 6.05
CA LEU A 338 16.25 -3.62 5.79
C LEU A 338 17.71 -3.19 5.80
N GLY A 339 18.45 -3.58 6.84
CA GLY A 339 19.90 -3.35 6.91
C GLY A 339 20.62 -3.85 5.66
N THR A 340 20.32 -5.08 5.21
CA THR A 340 20.93 -5.64 4.00
C THR A 340 20.52 -4.93 2.71
N THR A 341 19.26 -4.51 2.59
CA THR A 341 18.75 -3.80 1.42
C THR A 341 19.38 -2.42 1.30
N PHE A 342 19.47 -1.68 2.40
CA PHE A 342 20.10 -0.36 2.43
C PHE A 342 21.60 -0.44 2.15
N ALA A 343 22.31 -1.42 2.72
CA ALA A 343 23.72 -1.64 2.41
C ALA A 343 23.93 -1.95 0.91
N SER A 344 23.00 -2.70 0.31
CA SER A 344 23.03 -3.00 -1.13
C SER A 344 22.78 -1.76 -1.98
N LEU A 345 21.83 -0.92 -1.59
CA LEU A 345 21.51 0.34 -2.27
C LEU A 345 22.69 1.32 -2.22
N ASP A 346 23.31 1.50 -1.04
CA ASP A 346 24.51 2.32 -0.86
C ASP A 346 25.66 1.86 -1.76
N LYS A 347 25.89 0.54 -1.84
CA LYS A 347 26.92 -0.03 -2.74
C LYS A 347 26.62 0.24 -4.21
N LEU A 348 25.36 0.11 -4.62
CA LEU A 348 24.92 0.31 -6.01
C LEU A 348 25.10 1.79 -6.41
N MET A 349 24.74 2.71 -5.53
CA MET A 349 24.94 4.13 -5.74
C MET A 349 26.40 4.55 -5.77
N LYS A 350 27.23 4.06 -4.84
CA LYS A 350 28.68 4.29 -4.89
C LYS A 350 29.28 3.81 -6.21
N SER A 351 28.87 2.63 -6.67
CA SER A 351 29.29 2.09 -7.98
C SER A 351 28.82 2.97 -9.14
N TYR A 352 27.62 3.54 -9.06
CA TYR A 352 27.11 4.47 -10.08
C TYR A 352 27.87 5.80 -10.11
N ILE A 353 28.15 6.39 -8.94
CA ILE A 353 28.98 7.60 -8.83
C ILE A 353 30.36 7.34 -9.40
N GLN A 354 30.98 6.22 -9.04
CA GLN A 354 32.30 5.83 -9.53
C GLN A 354 32.31 5.61 -11.05
N TYR A 355 31.26 4.99 -11.59
CA TYR A 355 31.06 4.88 -13.04
C TYR A 355 30.98 6.25 -13.74
N LEU A 356 30.30 7.23 -13.15
CA LEU A 356 30.23 8.60 -13.70
C LEU A 356 31.59 9.33 -13.62
N GLU A 357 32.35 9.13 -12.55
CA GLU A 357 33.71 9.69 -12.40
C GLU A 357 34.70 9.10 -13.40
N ASP A 358 34.64 7.79 -13.66
CA ASP A 358 35.53 7.14 -14.63
C ASP A 358 35.22 7.61 -16.06
N ARG A 359 33.95 7.90 -16.37
CA ARG A 359 33.52 8.41 -17.68
C ARG A 359 33.82 9.88 -17.93
N THR A 360 34.09 10.65 -16.88
CA THR A 360 34.47 12.07 -16.98
C THR A 360 35.99 12.26 -17.06
N LYS A 361 36.78 11.22 -16.73
CA LYS A 361 38.26 11.22 -16.81
C LYS A 361 38.84 10.61 -18.10
N GLY A 362 38.04 9.92 -18.90
CA GLY A 362 38.41 9.40 -20.23
C GLY A 362 37.73 10.17 -21.35
#